data_AF-A0A074JPB6-F1
#
_entry.id   AF-A0A074JPB6-F1
#
_cell.length_a   1.000
_cell.length_b   1.000
_cell.length_c   1.000
_cell.angle_alpha   90.00
_cell.angle_beta   90.00
_cell.angle_gamma   90.00
#
_symmetry.space_group_name_H-M   'P 1'
#
loop_
_entity.id
_entity.type
_entity.pdbx_description
1 polymer ?
#
loop_
_entity_poly.entity_id
_entity_poly.type
_entity_poly.pdbx_seq_one_letter_code
_entity_poly.pdbx_strand_id
1 'polypeptide(L)'
;MLDHRSPADELAHIRAEIARLKRREAQLREAYLTQPDMPRLGRWTKVEIVTHSCQVFEPRLLPEDIRLDPAFQREKVTRLLRTTPHARPTNHLPPLVAAEQISAAPQREMSMLATH
;
A
#
# COMPACT_ATOMS: atom_id res chain seq x y z
N MET A 1 -6.49 6.37 21.40
CA MET A 1 -5.82 5.10 21.72
C MET A 1 -5.11 4.67 20.45
N LEU A 2 -3.81 4.39 20.52
CA LEU A 2 -3.08 3.82 19.39
C LEU A 2 -3.56 2.36 19.26
N ASP A 3 -4.10 2.02 18.08
CA ASP A 3 -4.44 0.64 17.74
C ASP A 3 -3.21 -0.26 17.96
N HIS A 4 -3.39 -1.50 18.41
CA HIS A 4 -2.30 -2.48 18.60
C HIS A 4 -1.64 -2.95 17.28
N ARG A 5 -1.75 -2.17 16.21
CA ARG A 5 -1.14 -2.42 14.89
C ARG A 5 0.23 -1.73 14.84
N SER A 6 1.14 -2.23 14.00
CA SER A 6 2.40 -1.52 13.80
C SER A 6 2.11 -0.13 13.19
N PRO A 7 2.90 0.92 13.50
CA PRO A 7 2.70 2.25 12.91
C PRO A 7 2.68 2.25 11.37
N ALA A 8 3.38 1.30 10.75
CA ALA A 8 3.37 1.12 9.29
C ALA A 8 2.01 0.62 8.78
N ASP A 9 1.40 -0.34 9.48
CA ASP A 9 0.08 -0.87 9.14
C ASP A 9 -1.04 0.15 9.38
N GLU A 10 -0.95 0.91 10.48
CA GLU A 10 -1.87 2.02 10.75
C GLU A 10 -1.78 3.09 9.65
N LEU A 11 -0.57 3.48 9.26
CA LEU A 11 -0.36 4.43 8.17
C LEU A 11 -0.90 3.89 6.83
N ALA A 12 -0.69 2.61 6.53
CA ALA A 12 -1.23 1.97 5.32
C ALA A 12 -2.76 1.99 5.32
N HIS A 13 -3.38 1.68 6.46
CA HIS A 13 -4.83 1.71 6.64
C HIS A 13 -5.40 3.13 6.46
N ILE A 14 -4.81 4.14 7.11
CA ILE A 14 -5.21 5.54 6.96
C ILE A 14 -5.06 5.99 5.50
N ARG A 15 -3.97 5.64 4.82
CA ARG A 15 -3.78 5.99 3.40
C ARG A 15 -4.81 5.35 2.49
N ALA A 16 -5.21 4.10 2.76
CA ALA A 16 -6.27 3.43 2.02
C ALA A 16 -7.62 4.15 2.21
N GLU A 17 -7.92 4.56 3.45
CA GLU A 17 -9.15 5.28 3.75
C GLU A 17 -9.18 6.68 3.10
N ILE A 18 -8.07 7.42 3.16
CA ILE A 18 -7.92 8.69 2.44
C ILE A 18 -8.13 8.48 0.94
N ALA A 19 -7.56 7.42 0.35
CA ALA A 19 -7.73 7.14 -1.08
C ALA A 19 -9.19 6.85 -1.43
N ARG A 20 -9.90 6.11 -0.58
CA ARG A 20 -11.35 5.84 -0.74
C ARG A 20 -12.17 7.13 -0.69
N LEU A 21 -11.91 7.98 0.31
CA LEU A 21 -12.59 9.25 0.48
C LEU A 21 -12.31 10.21 -0.69
N LYS A 22 -11.06 10.33 -1.14
CA LYS A 22 -10.69 11.12 -2.32
C LYS A 22 -11.36 10.64 -3.60
N ARG A 23 -11.50 9.33 -3.78
CA ARG A 23 -12.25 8.78 -4.92
C ARG A 23 -13.72 9.21 -4.87
N ARG A 24 -14.34 9.14 -3.70
CA ARG A 24 -15.74 9.56 -3.53
C ARG A 24 -15.91 11.07 -3.73
N GLU A 25 -15.00 11.85 -3.18
CA GLU A 25 -14.94 13.30 -3.39
C GLU A 25 -14.83 13.63 -4.88
N ALA A 26 -13.91 13.00 -5.60
CA ALA A 26 -13.73 13.21 -7.04
C ALA A 26 -15.01 12.92 -7.83
N GLN A 27 -15.72 11.83 -7.51
CA GLN A 27 -17.02 11.52 -8.12
C GLN A 27 -18.07 12.61 -7.88
N LEU A 28 -18.17 13.11 -6.65
CA LEU A 28 -19.12 14.17 -6.30
C LEU A 28 -18.75 15.49 -7.00
N ARG A 29 -17.47 15.83 -7.00
CA ARG A 29 -16.95 17.02 -7.69
C ARG A 29 -17.25 16.95 -9.19
N GLU A 30 -16.98 15.82 -9.83
CA GLU A 30 -17.27 15.61 -11.25
C GLU A 30 -18.77 15.78 -11.53
N ALA A 31 -19.64 15.20 -10.69
CA ALA A 31 -21.08 15.37 -10.80
C ALA A 31 -21.48 16.85 -10.71
N TYR A 32 -20.92 17.61 -9.76
CA TYR A 32 -21.21 19.05 -9.63
C TYR A 32 -20.74 19.88 -10.84
N LEU A 33 -19.66 19.47 -11.51
CA LEU A 33 -19.14 20.19 -12.68
C LEU A 33 -19.84 19.81 -13.99
N THR A 34 -20.40 18.60 -14.07
CA THR A 34 -21.00 18.07 -15.31
C THR A 34 -22.52 18.11 -15.32
N GLN A 35 -23.17 18.01 -14.16
CA GLN A 35 -24.64 17.96 -14.04
C GLN A 35 -25.17 19.32 -13.54
N PRO A 36 -25.80 20.12 -14.41
CA PRO A 36 -26.23 21.48 -14.04
C PRO A 36 -27.32 21.49 -12.96
N ASP A 37 -28.16 20.44 -12.90
CA ASP A 37 -29.30 20.33 -11.99
C ASP A 37 -28.93 19.77 -10.60
N MET A 38 -27.64 19.53 -10.34
CA MET A 38 -27.18 18.99 -9.07
C MET A 38 -27.48 19.96 -7.91
N PRO A 39 -28.13 19.51 -6.81
CA PRO A 39 -28.52 20.39 -5.72
C PRO A 39 -27.29 20.98 -5.01
N ARG A 40 -27.22 22.31 -4.98
CA ARG A 40 -26.12 23.08 -4.38
C ARG A 40 -26.34 23.42 -2.90
N LEU A 41 -27.52 23.12 -2.36
CA LEU A 41 -27.85 23.35 -0.95
C LEU A 41 -28.18 22.02 -0.29
N GLY A 42 -27.40 21.67 0.73
CA GLY A 42 -27.69 20.59 1.66
C GLY A 42 -28.17 21.14 3.00
N ARG A 43 -28.48 20.23 3.93
CA ARG A 43 -29.00 20.56 5.27
C ARG A 43 -28.04 21.43 6.09
N TRP A 44 -26.74 21.33 5.87
CA TRP A 44 -25.71 22.05 6.62
C TRP A 44 -24.64 22.72 5.73
N THR A 45 -24.73 22.58 4.41
CA THR A 45 -23.62 22.93 3.51
C THR A 45 -24.15 23.47 2.18
N LYS A 46 -23.51 24.51 1.66
CA LYS A 46 -23.74 25.06 0.32
C LYS A 46 -22.52 24.79 -0.56
N VAL A 47 -22.75 24.42 -1.81
CA VAL A 47 -21.74 24.24 -2.85
C VAL A 47 -21.75 25.43 -3.79
N GLU A 48 -20.59 26.03 -4.00
CA GLU A 48 -20.39 27.14 -4.94
C GLU A 48 -19.35 26.73 -5.98
N ILE A 49 -19.62 27.03 -7.24
CA ILE A 49 -18.70 26.77 -8.35
C ILE A 49 -18.16 28.13 -8.78
N VAL A 50 -16.90 28.37 -8.48
CA VAL A 50 -16.18 29.59 -8.84
C VAL A 50 -15.16 29.26 -9.91
N THR A 51 -15.17 30.01 -11.00
CA THR A 51 -14.12 29.93 -12.02
C THR A 51 -13.07 30.98 -11.71
N HIS A 52 -11.84 30.53 -11.47
CA HIS A 52 -10.70 31.41 -11.26
C HIS A 52 -9.72 31.24 -12.43
N SER A 53 -9.40 32.34 -13.09
CA SER A 53 -8.36 32.40 -14.11
C SER A 53 -7.18 33.22 -13.58
N CYS A 54 -5.97 32.71 -13.75
CA CYS A 54 -4.74 33.44 -13.48
C CYS A 54 -3.74 33.23 -14.61
N GLN A 55 -2.91 34.24 -14.85
CA GLN A 55 -1.76 34.07 -15.71
C GLN A 55 -0.72 33.22 -15.00
N VAL A 56 -0.29 32.14 -15.63
CA VAL A 56 0.76 31.25 -15.14
C VAL A 56 2.01 31.51 -15.96
N PHE A 57 3.13 31.70 -15.28
CA PHE A 57 4.43 31.77 -15.93
C PHE A 57 4.79 30.38 -16.47
N GLU A 58 5.12 30.28 -17.76
CA GLU A 58 5.50 29.03 -18.42
C GLU A 58 7.02 28.98 -18.68
N PRO A 59 7.82 28.31 -17.83
CA PRO A 59 9.29 28.30 -17.97
C PRO A 59 9.78 27.64 -19.26
N ARG A 60 8.95 26.85 -19.93
CA ARG A 60 9.29 26.17 -21.19
C ARG A 60 9.37 27.12 -22.38
N LEU A 61 8.70 28.27 -22.29
CA LEU A 61 8.71 29.30 -23.32
C LEU A 61 9.88 30.27 -23.14
N LEU A 62 10.69 30.08 -22.10
CA LEU A 62 11.89 30.89 -21.90
C LEU A 62 12.93 30.59 -22.98
N PRO A 63 13.64 31.63 -23.45
CA PRO A 63 14.87 31.47 -24.21
C PRO A 63 15.85 30.49 -23.53
N GLU A 64 16.59 29.73 -24.36
CA GLU A 64 17.46 28.65 -23.85
C GLU A 64 18.57 29.16 -22.93
N ASP A 65 19.08 30.36 -23.21
CA ASP A 65 20.09 31.07 -22.42
C ASP A 65 19.63 31.31 -20.98
N ILE A 66 18.39 31.76 -20.75
CA ILE A 66 17.85 31.96 -19.39
C ILE A 66 17.46 30.63 -18.74
N ARG A 67 16.89 29.71 -19.53
CA ARG A 67 16.38 28.42 -19.02
C ARG A 67 17.49 27.49 -18.55
N LEU A 68 18.65 27.54 -19.21
CA LEU A 68 19.81 26.71 -18.89
C LEU A 68 20.81 27.40 -17.97
N ASP A 69 20.67 28.70 -17.73
CA ASP A 69 21.56 29.45 -16.84
C ASP A 69 21.44 28.94 -15.38
N PRO A 70 22.53 28.40 -14.81
CA PRO A 70 22.57 27.93 -13.42
C PRO A 70 22.23 29.00 -12.38
N ALA A 71 22.40 30.30 -12.69
CA ALA A 71 22.05 31.39 -11.78
C ALA A 71 20.55 31.44 -11.48
N PHE A 72 19.70 30.91 -12.37
CA PHE A 72 18.25 30.80 -12.18
C PHE A 72 17.81 29.40 -11.74
N GLN A 73 18.75 28.53 -11.36
CA GLN A 73 18.47 27.19 -10.87
C GLN A 73 18.60 27.11 -9.35
N ARG A 74 17.74 26.30 -8.74
CA ARG A 74 17.82 25.99 -7.31
C ARG A 74 17.57 24.50 -7.10
N GLU A 75 18.38 23.90 -6.25
CA GLU A 75 18.11 22.56 -5.75
C GLU A 75 16.89 22.58 -4.81
N LYS A 76 15.87 21.79 -5.16
CA LYS A 76 14.68 21.56 -4.33
C LYS A 76 14.70 20.13 -3.79
N VAL A 77 15.13 19.97 -2.55
CA VAL A 77 15.10 18.66 -1.86
C VAL A 77 13.69 18.37 -1.36
N THR A 78 13.08 17.28 -1.85
CA THR A 78 11.76 16.81 -1.40
C THR A 78 11.88 15.40 -0.83
N ARG A 79 11.50 15.21 0.43
CA ARG A 79 11.44 13.88 1.06
C ARG A 79 10.05 13.29 0.86
N LEU A 80 9.97 12.14 0.22
CA LEU A 80 8.71 11.46 -0.07
C LEU A 80 8.58 10.19 0.77
N LEU A 81 7.56 10.16 1.63
CA LEU A 81 7.20 8.97 2.39
C LEU A 81 6.34 8.03 1.53
N ARG A 82 6.88 6.85 1.20
CA ARG A 82 6.19 5.80 0.43
C ARG A 82 5.80 4.64 1.34
N THR A 83 4.70 4.00 1.00
CA THR A 83 4.21 2.78 1.67
C THR A 83 4.06 1.70 0.62
N THR A 84 4.77 0.59 0.78
CA THR A 84 4.70 -0.60 -0.09
C THR A 84 4.38 -1.80 0.78
N PRO A 85 3.54 -2.75 0.33
CA PRO A 85 3.31 -3.98 1.08
C PRO A 85 4.63 -4.68 1.36
N HIS A 86 4.84 -5.12 2.60
CA HIS A 86 5.93 -6.04 2.90
C HIS A 86 5.48 -7.44 2.47
N ALA A 87 6.26 -8.12 1.63
CA ALA A 87 5.96 -9.50 1.26
C ALA A 87 5.89 -10.34 2.55
N ARG A 88 4.79 -11.08 2.74
CA ARG A 88 4.69 -12.03 3.84
C ARG A 88 5.83 -13.03 3.67
N PRO A 89 6.69 -13.28 4.69
CA PRO A 89 7.60 -14.41 4.61
C PRO A 89 6.74 -15.65 4.39
N THR A 90 6.95 -16.32 3.26
CA THR A 90 6.49 -17.68 3.04
C THR A 90 6.95 -18.46 4.27
N ASN A 91 6.02 -18.84 5.15
CA ASN A 91 6.31 -19.83 6.18
C ASN A 91 6.71 -21.10 5.43
N HIS A 92 8.00 -21.30 5.25
CA HIS A 92 8.55 -22.61 4.96
C HIS A 92 8.27 -23.41 6.23
N LEU A 93 7.11 -24.08 6.29
CA LEU A 93 6.93 -25.16 7.25
C LEU A 93 8.06 -26.16 6.95
N PRO A 94 8.97 -26.44 7.91
CA PRO A 94 9.94 -27.50 7.70
C PRO A 94 9.16 -28.80 7.43
N PRO A 95 9.61 -29.65 6.49
CA PRO A 95 8.93 -30.89 6.20
C PRO A 95 8.85 -31.69 7.50
N LEU A 96 7.65 -32.13 7.84
CA LEU A 96 7.42 -33.03 8.96
C LEU A 96 8.20 -34.31 8.63
N VAL A 97 9.39 -34.47 9.20
CA VAL A 97 10.15 -35.71 9.05
C VAL A 97 9.30 -36.78 9.72
N ALA A 98 8.74 -37.67 8.89
CA ALA A 98 7.98 -38.82 9.36
C ALA A 98 8.87 -39.60 10.31
N ALA A 99 8.43 -39.75 11.56
CA ALA A 99 9.09 -40.56 12.56
C ALA A 99 8.91 -42.05 12.20
N GLU A 100 9.63 -42.52 11.19
CA GLU A 100 9.91 -43.93 11.01
C GLU A 100 11.18 -44.25 11.78
N GLN A 101 11.03 -44.74 13.02
CA GLN A 101 11.93 -45.70 13.66
C GLN A 101 11.49 -45.96 15.11
N ILE A 102 10.49 -46.83 15.29
CA ILE A 102 10.45 -47.73 16.43
C ILE A 102 10.02 -49.10 15.90
N SER A 103 10.98 -49.87 15.38
CA SER A 103 10.82 -51.30 15.19
C SER A 103 12.17 -51.99 15.34
N ALA A 104 12.31 -52.77 16.42
CA ALA A 104 13.02 -54.04 16.43
C ALA A 104 12.87 -54.70 17.82
N ALA A 105 11.81 -55.48 18.00
CA ALA A 105 11.83 -56.58 18.97
C ALA A 105 12.30 -57.84 18.20
N PRO A 106 13.31 -58.60 18.66
CA PRO A 106 13.58 -59.91 18.10
C PRO A 106 12.86 -60.97 18.95
N GLN A 107 11.79 -61.54 18.41
CA GLN A 107 11.37 -62.89 18.78
C GLN A 107 11.99 -63.87 17.77
N ARG A 108 12.76 -64.83 18.28
CA ARG A 108 13.06 -66.08 17.56
C ARG A 108 13.27 -67.20 18.58
N GLU A 109 12.17 -67.86 18.92
CA GLU A 109 12.19 -69.28 19.26
C GLU A 109 12.20 -70.08 17.95
N MET A 110 13.06 -71.10 17.85
CA MET A 110 12.71 -72.43 17.33
C MET A 110 13.88 -73.40 17.54
N SER A 111 13.77 -74.14 18.64
CA SER A 111 13.90 -75.60 18.80
C SER A 111 14.70 -76.44 17.78
N MET A 112 15.68 -77.23 18.25
CA MET A 112 15.63 -78.71 18.37
C MET A 112 17.02 -79.39 18.39
N LEU A 113 17.26 -80.16 19.47
CA LEU A 113 17.83 -81.52 19.55
C LEU A 113 19.29 -81.86 19.11
N ALA A 114 20.02 -82.42 20.09
CA ALA A 114 20.59 -83.78 20.13
C ALA A 114 22.12 -83.92 20.40
N THR A 115 22.42 -84.75 21.41
CA THR A 115 23.64 -85.60 21.64
C THR A 115 24.96 -84.85 21.93
N HIS A 116 25.82 -85.25 22.88
CA HIS A 116 26.03 -86.48 23.62
C HIS A 116 26.62 -86.15 25.01
#